data_AF-A0A3N7Z172-F1
#
_entry.id   AF-A0A3N7Z172-F1
#
_cell.length_a   1.000
_cell.length_b   1.000
_cell.length_c   1.000
_cell.angle_alpha   90.00
_cell.angle_beta   90.00
_cell.angle_gamma   90.00
#
_symmetry.space_group_name_H-M   'P 1'
#
loop_
_entity.id
_entity.type
_entity.pdbx_description
1 polymer ?
#
loop_
_entity_poly.entity_id
_entity_poly.type
_entity_poly.pdbx_seq_one_letter_code
_entity_poly.pdbx_strand_id
1 'polypeptide(L)' 'MDNGHLIDMANQIGAFFESMPDREEALAGIAEHIRRFWEPRMRRAL' A
#
# COMPACT_ATOMS: atom_id res chain seq x y z
N MET A 1 -4.11 4.80 15.52
CA MET A 1 -4.29 3.63 14.63
C MET A 1 -3.32 2.59 15.10
N ASP A 2 -3.77 1.36 15.30
CA ASP A 2 -2.90 0.24 15.61
C ASP A 2 -2.09 -0.15 14.37
N ASN A 3 -0.83 -0.54 14.53
CA ASN A 3 0.05 -0.95 13.42
C ASN A 3 -0.53 -2.16 12.67
N GLY A 4 -1.22 -3.06 13.37
CA GLY A 4 -1.90 -4.20 12.74
C GLY A 4 -2.90 -3.76 11.67
N HIS A 5 -3.68 -2.71 11.95
CA HIS A 5 -4.66 -2.19 10.99
C HIS A 5 -3.99 -1.55 9.76
N LEU A 6 -2.82 -0.92 9.91
CA LEU A 6 -2.06 -0.40 8.78
C LEU A 6 -1.53 -1.54 7.90
N ILE A 7 -1.07 -2.64 8.50
CA ILE A 7 -0.64 -3.83 7.76
C ILE A 7 -1.81 -4.42 6.97
N ASP A 8 -3.00 -4.54 7.58
CA ASP A 8 -4.19 -5.05 6.89
C ASP A 8 -4.57 -4.18 5.69
N MET A 9 -4.54 -2.85 5.85
CA MET A 9 -4.77 -1.92 4.74
C MET A 9 -3.72 -2.06 3.63
N ALA A 10 -2.43 -2.19 3.98
CA ALA A 10 -1.36 -2.38 3.00
C ALA A 10 -1.53 -3.69 2.22
N ASN A 11 -1.94 -4.76 2.90
CA ASN A 11 -2.25 -6.05 2.27
C ASN A 11 -3.44 -5.95 1.32
N GLN A 12 -4.50 -5.22 1.68
CA GLN A 12 -5.64 -4.98 0.78
C GLN A 12 -5.25 -4.21 -0.47
N ILE A 13 -4.36 -3.20 -0.34
CA ILE A 13 -3.81 -2.49 -1.50
C ILE A 13 -3.02 -3.48 -2.38
N GLY A 14 -2.16 -4.32 -1.78
CA GLY A 14 -1.42 -5.35 -2.50
C GLY A 14 -2.32 -6.31 -3.30
N ALA A 15 -3.38 -6.82 -2.66
CA ALA A 15 -4.35 -7.70 -3.29
C ALA A 15 -5.09 -7.04 -4.48
N PHE A 16 -5.35 -5.74 -4.40
CA PHE A 16 -5.93 -5.00 -5.54
C PHE A 16 -4.98 -4.94 -6.74
N PHE A 17 -3.68 -4.72 -6.50
CA PHE A 17 -2.67 -4.62 -7.57
C PHE A 17 -2.19 -6.01 -8.07
N GLU A 18 -2.48 -7.09 -7.36
CA GLU A 18 -2.10 -8.46 -7.75
C GLU A 18 -2.68 -8.89 -9.11
N SER A 19 -3.81 -8.32 -9.53
CA SER A 19 -4.39 -8.61 -10.85
C SER A 19 -3.66 -7.94 -12.01
N MET A 20 -2.67 -7.08 -11.76
CA MET A 20 -1.90 -6.44 -12.83
C MET A 20 -0.90 -7.41 -13.47
N PRO A 21 -0.83 -7.48 -14.81
CA PRO A 21 0.07 -8.39 -15.51
C PRO A 21 1.54 -7.98 -15.40
N ASP A 22 1.81 -6.67 -15.27
CA ASP A 22 3.14 -6.13 -15.08
C ASP A 22 3.41 -5.92 -13.58
N ARG A 23 4.39 -6.67 -13.07
CA ARG A 23 4.78 -6.63 -11.66
C ARG A 23 5.47 -5.32 -11.30
N GLU A 24 6.27 -4.73 -12.19
CA GLU A 24 6.95 -3.47 -11.91
C GLU A 24 5.94 -2.32 -11.85
N GLU A 25 4.97 -2.31 -12.77
CA GLU A 25 3.85 -1.35 -12.74
C GLU A 25 3.01 -1.51 -11.47
N ALA A 26 2.70 -2.75 -11.08
CA ALA A 26 1.96 -3.03 -9.85
C ALA A 26 2.66 -2.48 -8.60
N LEU A 27 3.97 -2.73 -8.48
CA LEU A 27 4.78 -2.25 -7.34
C LEU A 27 4.83 -0.71 -7.30
N ALA A 28 5.02 -0.07 -8.45
CA ALA A 28 4.98 1.39 -8.55
C ALA A 28 3.60 1.94 -8.17
N GLY A 29 2.52 1.30 -8.60
CA GLY A 29 1.15 1.64 -8.27
C GLY A 29 0.84 1.53 -6.77
N ILE A 30 1.29 0.46 -6.11
CA ILE A 30 1.15 0.28 -4.65
C ILE A 30 1.87 1.42 -3.91
N ALA A 31 3.13 1.69 -4.26
CA ALA A 31 3.91 2.74 -3.62
C ALA A 31 3.27 4.12 -3.82
N GLU A 32 2.77 4.40 -5.02
CA GLU A 32 2.08 5.64 -5.34
C GLU A 32 0.78 5.82 -4.55
N HIS A 33 -0.02 4.76 -4.45
CA HIS A 33 -1.26 4.77 -3.72
C HIS A 33 -1.02 5.08 -2.24
N ILE A 34 -0.09 4.36 -1.60
CA ILE A 34 0.28 4.61 -0.20
C ILE A 34 0.76 6.05 -0.04
N ARG A 35 1.64 6.54 -0.92
CA ARG A 35 2.18 7.90 -0.83
C ARG A 35 1.12 9.00 -0.97
N ARG A 36 0.12 8.81 -1.83
CA ARG A 36 -0.96 9.78 -2.08
C ARG A 36 -1.98 9.84 -0.95
N PHE A 37 -2.36 8.68 -0.41
CA PHE A 37 -3.50 8.59 0.49
C PHE A 37 -3.12 8.45 1.96
N TRP A 38 -1.90 8.01 2.29
CA TRP A 38 -1.48 7.85 3.67
C TRP A 38 -0.77 9.08 4.20
N GLU A 39 -1.19 9.51 5.39
CA GLU A 39 -0.51 10.57 6.12
C GLU A 39 0.95 10.19 6.42
N PRO A 40 1.87 11.17 6.53
CA PRO A 40 3.27 10.92 6.84
C PRO A 40 3.49 10.03 8.08
N ARG A 41 2.66 10.17 9.12
CA ARG A 41 2.75 9.34 10.33
C ARG A 41 2.42 7.88 10.09
N MET A 42 1.50 7.57 9.18
CA MET A 42 1.11 6.19 8.85
C MET A 42 2.23 5.52 8.06
N ARG A 43 2.84 6.26 7.11
CA ARG A 43 3.99 5.78 6.33
C ARG A 43 5.24 5.51 7.15
N ARG A 44 5.43 6.24 8.26
CA ARG A 44 6.55 6.05 9.20
C ARG A 44 6.32 4.90 10.19
N ALA A 45 5.10 4.38 10.26
CA ALA A 45 4.71 3.33 11.21
C ALA A 45 4.78 1.92 10.60
N LEU A 46 4.88 1.82 9.27
CA LEU A 46 5.29 0.63 8.52
C LEU A 46 6.81 0.58 8.37
#